data_AF-A0A0K8UB04-F1
#
_entry.id   AF-A0A0K8UB04-F1
#
_cell.length_a   1.000
_cell.length_b   1.000
_cell.length_c   1.000
_cell.angle_alpha   90.00
_cell.angle_beta   90.00
_cell.angle_gamma   90.00
#
_symmetry.space_group_name_H-M   'P 1'
#
loop_
_entity.id
_entity.type
_entity.pdbx_description
1 polymer ?
#
loop_
_entity_poly.entity_id
_entity_poly.type
_entity_poly.pdbx_seq_one_letter_code
_entity_poly.pdbx_strand_id
1 'polypeptide(L)'
;MTELDKIAPTAAIKLLTNAECQQIIEKARATDSKLQLEDFLLTPAKNASGYLGEYYHLLVQYSVAEPDENKNLTVGREMCELHAFVKRVPQASAEPEKEAIFRKEAALYTTLLQQLRKYSTVAWSPRCYYARDDLIVLEDLEKLGYALYPSTEACLPKHYLRKVLRTLAAQHASSLALEQIEGVCIGDIYPQLDEEITVSQLVPWYTTGLRAIRALVTSQLEAQPTFVRETIEARFVTAIASVYGMINSSTKYWNVLCHRDIWRGNVFFSDNTVATSSANEYSVMFVDYQTARYCPPAIDLIYILFMNLDKATRKAEEMEYLRFYYDYLESDCVANGFEQTDVPFSFSDLMTSYWEFQFFGLLYRAIASTILNVPRAIVTNFYVHVERTDAVLKLMADCPDFRKYMAEQICDILQFLSEESYDRTSRF
;
A
#
# COMPACT_ATOMS: atom_id res chain seq x y z
N MET A 1 -14.15 4.39 42.84
CA MET A 1 -15.39 5.01 42.36
C MET A 1 -15.10 6.49 42.16
N THR A 2 -14.71 6.86 40.95
CA THR A 2 -14.39 8.22 40.53
C THR A 2 -15.12 8.47 39.23
N GLU A 3 -15.85 9.58 39.18
CA GLU A 3 -16.81 9.98 38.14
C GLU A 3 -16.14 10.23 36.78
N LEU A 4 -15.96 9.20 35.96
CA LEU A 4 -15.57 9.35 34.55
C LEU A 4 -16.40 8.52 33.55
N ASP A 5 -17.40 7.75 34.00
CA ASP A 5 -18.21 6.89 33.11
C ASP A 5 -19.63 7.44 32.86
N LYS A 6 -19.72 8.64 32.29
CA LYS A 6 -20.95 9.09 31.62
C LYS A 6 -20.62 9.74 30.28
N ILE A 7 -20.12 8.93 29.35
CA ILE A 7 -20.20 9.25 27.93
C ILE A 7 -21.69 9.11 27.57
N ALA A 8 -22.34 10.24 27.32
CA ALA A 8 -23.68 10.27 26.73
C ALA A 8 -23.68 9.45 25.44
N PRO A 9 -24.78 8.75 25.08
CA PRO A 9 -24.84 8.05 23.82
C PRO A 9 -24.65 9.09 22.71
N THR A 10 -23.51 9.01 22.03
CA THR A 10 -23.19 9.82 20.87
C THR A 10 -24.38 9.67 19.91
N ALA A 11 -25.05 10.78 19.60
CA ALA A 11 -26.08 10.78 18.58
C ALA A 11 -25.52 10.05 17.35
N ALA A 12 -26.24 9.05 16.84
CA ALA A 12 -25.79 8.26 15.70
C ALA A 12 -25.41 9.22 14.58
N ILE A 13 -24.11 9.33 14.31
CA ILE A 13 -23.59 10.23 13.28
C ILE A 13 -24.12 9.64 11.97
N LYS A 14 -25.09 10.30 11.34
CA LYS A 14 -25.56 9.95 10.00
C LYS A 14 -24.48 10.36 9.00
N LEU A 15 -23.45 9.53 8.86
CA LEU A 15 -22.34 9.72 7.92
C LEU A 15 -22.71 9.44 6.47
N LEU A 16 -23.79 8.68 6.26
CA LEU A 16 -24.37 8.35 4.96
C LEU A 16 -25.86 8.67 4.99
N THR A 17 -26.39 9.05 3.84
CA THR A 17 -27.80 9.30 3.57
C THR A 17 -28.45 8.07 2.93
N ASN A 18 -29.80 8.03 2.94
CA ASN A 18 -30.55 6.98 2.26
C ASN A 18 -30.24 6.94 0.75
N ALA A 19 -30.07 8.10 0.11
CA ALA A 19 -29.75 8.19 -1.32
C ALA A 19 -28.37 7.62 -1.63
N GLU A 20 -27.37 7.89 -0.80
CA GLU A 20 -26.03 7.32 -0.94
C GLU A 20 -26.04 5.81 -0.70
N CYS A 21 -26.79 5.33 0.31
CA CYS A 21 -26.94 3.89 0.54
C CYS A 21 -27.63 3.17 -0.62
N GLN A 22 -28.63 3.82 -1.25
CA GLN A 22 -29.26 3.31 -2.47
C GLN A 22 -28.24 3.18 -3.62
N GLN A 23 -27.40 4.20 -3.85
CA GLN A 23 -26.33 4.14 -4.85
C GLN A 23 -25.30 3.04 -4.56
N ILE A 24 -24.94 2.84 -3.29
CA ILE A 24 -24.03 1.79 -2.84
C ILE A 24 -24.59 0.41 -3.22
N ILE A 25 -25.87 0.15 -2.94
CA ILE A 25 -26.53 -1.12 -3.27
C ILE A 25 -26.53 -1.35 -4.79
N GLU A 26 -26.92 -0.33 -5.56
CA GLU A 26 -26.98 -0.39 -7.03
C GLU A 26 -25.60 -0.70 -7.64
N LYS A 27 -24.54 -0.01 -7.17
CA LYS A 27 -23.17 -0.25 -7.65
C LYS A 27 -22.63 -1.62 -7.21
N ALA A 28 -22.94 -2.07 -6.00
CA ALA A 28 -22.41 -3.33 -5.47
C ALA A 28 -22.98 -4.57 -6.17
N ARG A 29 -24.27 -4.52 -6.54
CA ARG A 29 -24.98 -5.64 -7.17
C ARG A 29 -24.91 -5.65 -8.69
N ALA A 30 -24.83 -4.48 -9.34
CA ALA A 30 -24.74 -4.38 -10.80
C ALA A 30 -25.82 -5.23 -11.53
N THR A 31 -27.07 -5.16 -11.04
CA THR A 31 -28.22 -5.91 -11.57
C THR A 31 -29.26 -4.98 -12.18
N ASP A 32 -30.00 -5.45 -13.19
CA ASP A 32 -31.16 -4.74 -13.77
C ASP A 32 -32.40 -4.74 -12.85
N SER A 33 -32.38 -5.54 -11.78
CA SER A 33 -33.48 -5.61 -10.79
C SER A 33 -33.61 -4.29 -10.01
N LYS A 34 -34.86 -3.90 -9.73
CA LYS A 34 -35.14 -2.73 -8.89
C LYS A 34 -34.85 -3.06 -7.42
N LEU A 35 -33.80 -2.46 -6.89
CA LEU A 35 -33.37 -2.61 -5.50
C LEU A 35 -33.99 -1.48 -4.67
N GLN A 36 -34.51 -1.79 -3.48
CA GLN A 36 -35.07 -0.80 -2.57
C GLN A 36 -34.38 -0.88 -1.21
N LEU A 37 -33.71 0.20 -0.81
CA LEU A 37 -33.19 0.36 0.54
C LEU A 37 -34.32 0.28 1.57
N GLU A 38 -34.12 -0.54 2.60
CA GLU A 38 -35.03 -0.66 3.75
C GLU A 38 -34.44 0.01 4.98
N ASP A 39 -33.19 -0.30 5.34
CA ASP A 39 -32.47 0.34 6.45
C ASP A 39 -30.95 0.21 6.27
N PHE A 40 -30.17 0.97 7.05
CA PHE A 40 -28.73 0.79 7.13
C PHE A 40 -28.18 1.15 8.52
N LEU A 41 -27.13 0.44 8.90
CA LEU A 41 -26.44 0.62 10.16
C LEU A 41 -24.95 0.82 9.92
N LEU A 42 -24.38 1.85 10.54
CA LEU A 42 -22.95 2.12 10.52
C LEU A 42 -22.37 1.90 11.92
N THR A 43 -21.34 1.07 12.03
CA THR A 43 -20.70 0.70 13.30
C THR A 43 -19.20 1.00 13.26
N PRO A 44 -18.62 1.67 14.28
CA PRO A 44 -17.17 1.89 14.31
C PRO A 44 -16.39 0.57 14.30
N ALA A 45 -15.32 0.51 13.50
CA ALA A 45 -14.43 -0.64 13.44
C ALA A 45 -13.58 -0.71 14.71
N LYS A 46 -13.66 -1.83 15.44
CA LYS A 46 -13.05 -1.97 16.79
C LYS A 46 -11.52 -2.04 16.80
N ASN A 47 -10.90 -2.40 15.67
CA ASN A 47 -9.46 -2.70 15.58
C ASN A 47 -8.73 -1.89 14.50
N ALA A 48 -9.33 -0.84 13.96
CA ALA A 48 -8.73 -0.16 12.83
C ALA A 48 -7.49 0.64 13.25
N SER A 49 -6.32 0.14 12.86
CA SER A 49 -4.99 0.66 13.20
C SER A 49 -4.44 1.64 12.17
N GLY A 50 -5.30 2.33 11.44
CA GLY A 50 -4.87 3.19 10.36
C GLY A 50 -4.51 4.61 10.81
N TYR A 51 -3.47 5.16 10.19
CA TYR A 51 -2.90 6.47 10.53
C TYR A 51 -3.75 7.65 10.03
N LEU A 52 -4.55 7.43 8.98
CA LEU A 52 -5.17 8.50 8.16
C LEU A 52 -6.70 8.41 8.04
N GLY A 53 -7.39 7.75 8.97
CA GLY A 53 -8.85 7.70 8.90
C GLY A 53 -9.55 7.22 10.16
N GLU A 54 -10.84 7.56 10.23
CA GLU A 54 -11.83 6.82 11.02
C GLU A 54 -12.40 5.70 10.16
N TYR A 55 -12.73 4.57 10.79
CA TYR A 55 -13.12 3.36 10.09
C TYR A 55 -14.43 2.79 10.66
N TYR A 56 -15.31 2.34 9.77
CA TYR A 56 -16.62 1.83 10.12
C TYR A 56 -17.00 0.62 9.25
N HIS A 57 -17.83 -0.27 9.77
CA HIS A 57 -18.56 -1.28 8.99
C HIS A 57 -19.98 -0.80 8.72
N LEU A 58 -20.37 -0.81 7.46
CA LEU A 58 -21.71 -0.51 6.98
C LEU A 58 -22.46 -1.82 6.71
N LEU A 59 -23.63 -1.97 7.30
CA LEU A 59 -24.63 -2.97 6.96
C LEU A 59 -25.79 -2.27 6.27
N VAL A 60 -26.09 -2.64 5.03
CA VAL A 60 -27.24 -2.14 4.28
C VAL A 60 -28.23 -3.27 4.08
N GLN A 61 -29.47 -3.06 4.49
CA GLN A 61 -30.59 -3.99 4.28
C GLN A 61 -31.46 -3.46 3.15
N TYR A 62 -31.74 -4.30 2.16
CA TYR A 62 -32.51 -3.91 0.98
C TYR A 62 -33.36 -5.06 0.46
N SER A 63 -34.44 -4.71 -0.23
CA SER A 63 -35.30 -5.67 -0.91
C SER A 63 -35.07 -5.68 -2.42
N VAL A 64 -35.20 -6.85 -3.04
CA VAL A 64 -35.19 -7.01 -4.50
C VAL A 64 -36.64 -7.10 -4.98
N ALA A 65 -37.08 -6.17 -5.83
CA ALA A 65 -38.38 -6.26 -6.47
C ALA A 65 -38.28 -7.09 -7.76
N GLU A 66 -39.09 -8.15 -7.89
CA GLU A 66 -39.23 -8.88 -9.15
C GLU A 66 -39.92 -8.00 -10.21
N PRO A 67 -39.54 -8.13 -11.49
CA PRO A 67 -40.04 -7.27 -12.58
C PRO A 67 -41.52 -7.46 -12.94
N ASP A 68 -42.25 -8.38 -12.30
CA ASP A 68 -43.64 -8.70 -12.66
C ASP A 68 -44.64 -7.88 -11.81
N GLU A 69 -45.14 -6.78 -12.39
CA GLU A 69 -46.06 -5.80 -11.75
C GLU A 69 -47.47 -6.34 -11.39
N ASN A 70 -47.74 -7.64 -11.54
CA ASN A 70 -49.10 -8.18 -11.48
C ASN A 70 -49.39 -9.23 -10.38
N LYS A 71 -48.51 -9.38 -9.38
CA LYS A 71 -48.83 -10.17 -8.18
C LYS A 71 -49.02 -9.28 -6.96
N ASN A 72 -50.16 -9.49 -6.30
CA ASN A 72 -50.61 -8.77 -5.11
C ASN A 72 -49.49 -8.47 -4.08
N LEU A 73 -49.47 -7.22 -3.64
CA LEU A 73 -48.59 -6.45 -2.77
C LEU A 73 -48.12 -7.03 -1.41
N THR A 74 -47.92 -8.34 -1.22
CA THR A 74 -47.44 -8.85 0.09
C THR A 74 -46.64 -10.14 0.09
N VAL A 75 -46.36 -10.75 -1.07
CA VAL A 75 -45.64 -12.02 -1.13
C VAL A 75 -44.39 -11.88 -2.01
N GLY A 76 -43.20 -11.91 -1.38
CA GLY A 76 -41.97 -12.30 -2.07
C GLY A 76 -40.91 -11.22 -2.31
N ARG A 77 -40.81 -10.17 -1.49
CA ARG A 77 -39.58 -9.35 -1.51
C ARG A 77 -38.46 -10.11 -0.78
N GLU A 78 -37.48 -10.62 -1.53
CA GLU A 78 -36.28 -11.19 -0.93
C GLU A 78 -35.54 -10.08 -0.20
N MET A 79 -35.32 -10.28 1.10
CA MET A 79 -34.52 -9.39 1.93
C MET A 79 -33.05 -9.80 1.83
N CYS A 80 -32.22 -8.86 1.44
CA CYS A 80 -30.80 -9.06 1.27
C CYS A 80 -30.00 -8.11 2.16
N GLU A 81 -28.78 -8.53 2.47
CA GLU A 81 -27.81 -7.74 3.21
C GLU A 81 -26.58 -7.46 2.33
N LEU A 82 -26.03 -6.26 2.48
CA LEU A 82 -24.74 -5.87 1.93
C LEU A 82 -23.85 -5.37 3.07
N HIS A 83 -22.68 -5.97 3.21
CA HIS A 83 -21.63 -5.49 4.10
C HIS A 83 -20.59 -4.70 3.30
N ALA A 84 -20.21 -3.53 3.82
CA ALA A 84 -19.19 -2.69 3.24
C ALA A 84 -18.30 -2.08 4.32
N PHE A 85 -17.07 -1.76 3.95
CA PHE A 85 -16.10 -1.05 4.79
C PHE A 85 -16.12 0.44 4.45
N VAL A 86 -16.10 1.30 5.46
CA VAL A 86 -16.13 2.75 5.28
C VAL A 86 -14.88 3.35 5.90
N LYS A 87 -14.10 4.05 5.07
CA LYS A 87 -12.94 4.85 5.48
C LYS A 87 -13.32 6.33 5.39
N ARG A 88 -13.03 7.11 6.42
CA ARG A 88 -13.39 8.54 6.50
C ARG A 88 -12.20 9.38 6.94
N VAL A 89 -12.08 10.59 6.43
CA VAL A 89 -11.16 11.59 6.99
C VAL A 89 -11.56 11.86 8.46
N PRO A 90 -10.60 11.89 9.42
CA PRO A 90 -10.92 12.15 10.82
C PRO A 90 -11.61 13.51 10.99
N GLN A 91 -12.68 13.59 11.78
CA GLN A 91 -13.47 14.83 11.94
C GLN A 91 -12.68 15.99 12.60
N ALA A 92 -11.50 15.68 13.17
CA ALA A 92 -10.58 16.62 13.81
C ALA A 92 -9.31 16.91 12.97
N SER A 93 -9.25 16.51 11.70
CA SER A 93 -8.09 16.86 10.85
C SER A 93 -8.13 18.35 10.50
N ALA A 94 -7.69 19.22 11.40
CA ALA A 94 -7.34 20.61 11.08
C ALA A 94 -6.09 20.70 10.16
N GLU A 95 -5.88 19.70 9.30
CA GLU A 95 -4.67 19.43 8.53
C GLU A 95 -5.07 19.25 7.05
N PRO A 96 -5.08 20.32 6.26
CA PRO A 96 -5.45 20.29 4.84
C PRO A 96 -4.66 19.27 4.00
N GLU A 97 -3.43 18.95 4.42
CA GLU A 97 -2.58 17.93 3.79
C GLU A 97 -3.20 16.52 3.89
N LYS A 98 -3.78 16.16 5.05
CA LYS A 98 -4.44 14.85 5.23
C LYS A 98 -5.70 14.73 4.36
N GLU A 99 -6.44 15.82 4.21
CA GLU A 99 -7.59 15.85 3.31
C GLU A 99 -7.17 15.71 1.84
N ALA A 100 -6.07 16.35 1.42
CA ALA A 100 -5.56 16.21 0.06
C ALA A 100 -5.14 14.76 -0.24
N ILE A 101 -4.40 14.14 0.69
CA ILE A 101 -4.00 12.72 0.62
C ILE A 101 -5.23 11.81 0.46
N PHE A 102 -6.27 12.05 1.27
CA PHE A 102 -7.50 11.27 1.20
C PHE A 102 -8.25 11.47 -0.12
N ARG A 103 -8.38 12.73 -0.58
CA ARG A 103 -9.03 13.04 -1.87
C ARG A 103 -8.32 12.35 -3.04
N LYS A 104 -6.98 12.32 -3.03
CA LYS A 104 -6.17 11.57 -4.00
C LYS A 104 -6.55 10.08 -3.99
N GLU A 105 -6.58 9.46 -2.82
CA GLU A 105 -6.95 8.04 -2.68
C GLU A 105 -8.40 7.76 -3.16
N ALA A 106 -9.37 8.58 -2.74
CA ALA A 106 -10.77 8.46 -3.13
C ALA A 106 -10.96 8.58 -4.65
N ALA A 107 -10.24 9.52 -5.27
CA ALA A 107 -10.22 9.69 -6.72
C ALA A 107 -9.68 8.44 -7.42
N LEU A 108 -8.58 7.86 -6.93
CA LEU A 108 -8.01 6.64 -7.53
C LEU A 108 -8.98 5.46 -7.48
N TYR A 109 -9.62 5.22 -6.33
CA TYR A 109 -10.59 4.13 -6.18
C TYR A 109 -11.80 4.25 -7.12
N THR A 110 -12.25 5.47 -7.42
CA THR A 110 -13.42 5.73 -8.27
C THR A 110 -13.09 5.85 -9.76
N THR A 111 -11.80 6.00 -10.11
CA THR A 111 -11.36 6.23 -11.50
C THR A 111 -10.37 5.16 -11.95
N LEU A 112 -9.06 5.41 -11.82
CA LEU A 112 -8.00 4.57 -12.36
C LEU A 112 -8.09 3.13 -11.88
N LEU A 113 -8.28 2.88 -10.57
CA LEU A 113 -8.32 1.50 -10.06
C LEU A 113 -9.50 0.73 -10.66
N GLN A 114 -10.65 1.38 -10.84
CA GLN A 114 -11.82 0.77 -11.46
C GLN A 114 -11.58 0.46 -12.94
N GLN A 115 -10.83 1.29 -13.67
CA GLN A 115 -10.44 1.02 -15.05
C GLN A 115 -9.45 -0.13 -15.16
N LEU A 116 -8.37 -0.10 -14.38
CA LEU A 116 -7.31 -1.12 -14.40
C LEU A 116 -7.85 -2.52 -14.13
N ARG A 117 -8.83 -2.65 -13.24
CA ARG A 117 -9.47 -3.94 -12.93
C ARG A 117 -10.12 -4.63 -14.12
N LYS A 118 -10.47 -3.89 -15.19
CA LYS A 118 -11.02 -4.49 -16.42
C LYS A 118 -9.99 -5.32 -17.19
N TYR A 119 -8.70 -5.04 -16.98
CA TYR A 119 -7.56 -5.70 -17.63
C TYR A 119 -6.88 -6.72 -16.71
N SER A 120 -7.63 -7.25 -15.72
CA SER A 120 -7.10 -8.20 -14.76
C SER A 120 -8.10 -9.32 -14.48
N THR A 121 -7.61 -10.55 -14.51
CA THR A 121 -8.35 -11.73 -14.05
C THR A 121 -8.07 -12.04 -12.57
N VAL A 122 -7.10 -11.34 -11.98
CA VAL A 122 -6.75 -11.45 -10.55
C VAL A 122 -7.24 -10.19 -9.86
N ALA A 123 -8.05 -10.36 -8.81
CA ALA A 123 -8.42 -9.23 -7.98
C ALA A 123 -7.21 -8.82 -7.13
N TRP A 124 -6.90 -7.51 -7.13
CA TRP A 124 -5.75 -6.93 -6.43
C TRP A 124 -6.11 -5.73 -5.54
N SER A 125 -7.36 -5.25 -5.61
CA SER A 125 -7.90 -4.18 -4.76
C SER A 125 -9.35 -4.50 -4.38
N PRO A 126 -9.89 -3.94 -3.28
CA PRO A 126 -11.33 -4.00 -3.01
C PRO A 126 -12.13 -3.15 -4.00
N ARG A 127 -13.35 -3.57 -4.34
CA ARG A 127 -14.26 -2.74 -5.16
C ARG A 127 -14.70 -1.54 -4.35
N CYS A 128 -14.74 -0.37 -5.01
CA CYS A 128 -15.27 0.86 -4.44
C CYS A 128 -16.75 1.03 -4.82
N TYR A 129 -17.63 0.97 -3.82
CA TYR A 129 -19.07 1.13 -4.00
C TYR A 129 -19.50 2.60 -4.01
N TYR A 130 -18.79 3.47 -3.30
CA TYR A 130 -19.10 4.89 -3.26
C TYR A 130 -17.89 5.68 -2.73
N ALA A 131 -17.70 6.91 -3.18
CA ALA A 131 -16.73 7.81 -2.55
C ALA A 131 -17.15 9.28 -2.73
N ARG A 132 -16.73 10.11 -1.77
CA ARG A 132 -16.78 11.57 -1.74
C ARG A 132 -15.49 12.10 -1.10
N ASP A 133 -15.32 13.41 -1.05
CA ASP A 133 -14.06 14.05 -0.61
C ASP A 133 -13.58 13.68 0.81
N ASP A 134 -14.48 13.21 1.67
CA ASP A 134 -14.21 12.87 3.08
C ASP A 134 -14.55 11.42 3.43
N LEU A 135 -15.02 10.59 2.49
CA LEU A 135 -15.49 9.23 2.75
C LEU A 135 -15.33 8.30 1.53
N ILE A 136 -14.85 7.07 1.77
CA ILE A 136 -14.76 5.98 0.77
C ILE A 136 -15.50 4.76 1.33
N VAL A 137 -16.35 4.14 0.52
CA VAL A 137 -17.07 2.88 0.80
C VAL A 137 -16.52 1.78 -0.11
N LEU A 138 -15.90 0.78 0.51
CA LEU A 138 -15.24 -0.34 -0.14
C LEU A 138 -15.93 -1.67 0.20
N GLU A 139 -15.59 -2.73 -0.53
CA GLU A 139 -15.83 -4.11 -0.10
C GLU A 139 -15.33 -4.35 1.33
N ASP A 140 -16.16 -4.99 2.16
CA ASP A 140 -15.73 -5.48 3.46
C ASP A 140 -14.93 -6.78 3.28
N LEU A 141 -13.60 -6.63 3.22
CA LEU A 141 -12.68 -7.73 2.98
C LEU A 141 -12.77 -8.82 4.05
N GLU A 142 -13.03 -8.47 5.32
CA GLU A 142 -13.19 -9.45 6.40
C GLU A 142 -14.43 -10.32 6.17
N LYS A 143 -15.53 -9.71 5.71
CA LYS A 143 -16.76 -10.43 5.36
C LYS A 143 -16.62 -11.30 4.11
N LEU A 144 -15.69 -10.96 3.23
CA LEU A 144 -15.32 -11.75 2.06
C LEU A 144 -14.30 -12.86 2.39
N GLY A 145 -13.95 -13.04 3.66
CA GLY A 145 -13.01 -14.07 4.09
C GLY A 145 -11.56 -13.71 3.82
N TYR A 146 -11.21 -12.44 3.75
CA TYR A 146 -9.81 -12.00 3.74
C TYR A 146 -9.38 -11.52 5.13
N ALA A 147 -8.13 -11.75 5.48
CA ALA A 147 -7.54 -11.31 6.73
C ALA A 147 -6.10 -10.83 6.54
N LEU A 148 -5.66 -9.93 7.42
CA LEU A 148 -4.25 -9.58 7.54
C LEU A 148 -3.42 -10.80 7.95
N TYR A 149 -2.13 -10.75 7.68
CA TYR A 149 -1.21 -11.81 8.11
C TYR A 149 -1.26 -11.99 9.64
N PRO A 150 -1.52 -13.20 10.17
CA PRO A 150 -1.87 -13.39 11.58
C PRO A 150 -0.68 -13.28 12.56
N SER A 151 0.55 -13.19 12.06
CA SER A 151 1.75 -13.14 12.90
C SER A 151 2.22 -11.71 13.17
N THR A 152 2.73 -11.48 14.38
CA THR A 152 3.43 -10.24 14.75
C THR A 152 4.82 -10.14 14.12
N GLU A 153 5.33 -11.20 13.48
CA GLU A 153 6.60 -11.20 12.76
C GLU A 153 6.60 -10.29 11.54
N ALA A 154 7.64 -9.45 11.42
CA ALA A 154 7.76 -8.48 10.33
C ALA A 154 7.83 -9.11 8.94
N CYS A 155 8.27 -10.37 8.83
CA CYS A 155 8.54 -11.01 7.55
C CYS A 155 7.38 -11.92 7.12
N LEU A 156 7.13 -11.95 5.81
CA LEU A 156 6.18 -12.86 5.20
C LEU A 156 6.87 -14.17 4.78
N PRO A 157 6.29 -15.34 5.07
CA PRO A 157 6.78 -16.61 4.52
C PRO A 157 6.70 -16.62 2.98
N LYS A 158 7.58 -17.40 2.34
CA LYS A 158 7.70 -17.52 0.88
C LYS A 158 6.38 -17.69 0.12
N HIS A 159 5.47 -18.52 0.64
CA HIS A 159 4.17 -18.76 -0.01
C HIS A 159 3.24 -17.54 0.07
N TYR A 160 3.25 -16.78 1.18
CA TYR A 160 2.53 -15.51 1.27
C TYR A 160 3.13 -14.48 0.31
N LEU A 161 4.46 -14.35 0.29
CA LEU A 161 5.15 -13.38 -0.56
C LEU A 161 4.93 -13.64 -2.07
N ARG A 162 4.92 -14.91 -2.50
CA ARG A 162 4.58 -15.28 -3.88
C ARG A 162 3.16 -14.84 -4.26
N LYS A 163 2.18 -14.93 -3.34
CA LYS A 163 0.83 -14.40 -3.61
C LYS A 163 0.86 -12.88 -3.81
N VAL A 164 1.59 -12.15 -2.97
CA VAL A 164 1.78 -10.69 -3.13
C VAL A 164 2.40 -10.35 -4.48
N LEU A 165 3.49 -11.04 -4.87
CA LEU A 165 4.18 -10.79 -6.14
C LEU A 165 3.30 -11.12 -7.36
N ARG A 166 2.52 -12.20 -7.30
CA ARG A 166 1.55 -12.57 -8.35
C ARG A 166 0.49 -11.48 -8.53
N THR A 167 -0.04 -10.97 -7.43
CA THR A 167 -1.05 -9.90 -7.41
C THR A 167 -0.48 -8.57 -7.90
N LEU A 168 0.77 -8.25 -7.53
CA LEU A 168 1.48 -7.08 -8.04
C LEU A 168 1.69 -7.15 -9.56
N ALA A 169 2.13 -8.31 -10.06
CA ALA A 169 2.29 -8.54 -11.50
C ALA A 169 0.98 -8.28 -12.25
N ALA A 170 -0.16 -8.72 -11.70
CA ALA A 170 -1.48 -8.44 -12.27
C ALA A 170 -1.81 -6.94 -12.31
N GLN A 171 -1.59 -6.22 -11.21
CA GLN A 171 -1.84 -4.78 -11.15
C GLN A 171 -0.97 -4.00 -12.15
N HIS A 172 0.32 -4.34 -12.23
CA HIS A 172 1.26 -3.67 -13.13
C HIS A 172 0.96 -3.99 -14.59
N ALA A 173 0.66 -5.26 -14.93
CA ALA A 173 0.25 -5.65 -16.27
C ALA A 173 -1.05 -4.94 -16.70
N SER A 174 -2.01 -4.76 -15.78
CA SER A 174 -3.22 -3.97 -16.06
C SER A 174 -2.92 -2.51 -16.38
N SER A 175 -1.87 -1.91 -15.78
CA SER A 175 -1.44 -0.54 -16.10
C SER A 175 -0.92 -0.45 -17.53
N LEU A 176 -0.05 -1.38 -17.90
CA LEU A 176 0.50 -1.46 -19.26
C LEU A 176 -0.61 -1.73 -20.29
N ALA A 177 -1.54 -2.62 -19.96
CA ALA A 177 -2.67 -2.95 -20.83
C ALA A 177 -3.61 -1.76 -21.06
N LEU A 178 -3.92 -0.97 -20.03
CA LEU A 178 -4.71 0.25 -20.19
C LEU A 178 -4.05 1.21 -21.17
N GLU A 179 -2.76 1.50 -20.99
CA GLU A 179 -2.03 2.43 -21.87
C GLU A 179 -1.97 1.94 -23.32
N GLN A 180 -1.69 0.64 -23.51
CA GLN A 180 -1.61 0.03 -24.84
C GLN A 180 -2.96 -0.01 -25.56
N ILE A 181 -4.03 -0.40 -24.86
CA ILE A 181 -5.35 -0.61 -25.46
C ILE A 181 -6.09 0.72 -25.68
N GLU A 182 -6.00 1.64 -24.73
CA GLU A 182 -6.67 2.94 -24.83
C GLU A 182 -5.81 4.01 -25.52
N GLY A 183 -4.51 3.75 -25.71
CA GLY A 183 -3.59 4.70 -26.35
C GLY A 183 -3.35 5.95 -25.50
N VAL A 184 -3.30 5.79 -24.18
CA VAL A 184 -3.16 6.87 -23.18
C VAL A 184 -1.88 6.70 -22.36
N CYS A 185 -1.42 7.79 -21.74
CA CYS A 185 -0.38 7.76 -20.71
C CYS A 185 -1.05 8.01 -19.35
N ILE A 186 -0.96 7.06 -18.42
CA ILE A 186 -1.57 7.15 -17.08
C ILE A 186 -1.08 8.41 -16.35
N GLY A 187 0.22 8.73 -16.46
CA GLY A 187 0.79 9.93 -15.85
C GLY A 187 0.15 11.23 -16.34
N ASP A 188 -0.25 11.29 -17.61
CA ASP A 188 -0.86 12.49 -18.21
C ASP A 188 -2.35 12.62 -17.84
N ILE A 189 -3.09 11.51 -17.83
CA ILE A 189 -4.54 11.52 -17.57
C ILE A 189 -4.87 11.51 -16.06
N TYR A 190 -3.92 11.15 -15.20
CA TYR A 190 -4.04 11.15 -13.74
C TYR A 190 -2.90 11.95 -13.07
N PRO A 191 -2.84 13.29 -13.26
CA PRO A 191 -1.73 14.12 -12.77
C PRO A 191 -1.56 14.12 -11.25
N GLN A 192 -2.60 13.75 -10.48
CA GLN A 192 -2.49 13.58 -9.03
C GLN A 192 -1.49 12.47 -8.61
N LEU A 193 -1.09 11.59 -9.53
CA LEU A 193 -0.05 10.58 -9.29
C LEU A 193 1.36 11.18 -9.18
N ASP A 194 1.56 12.44 -9.59
CA ASP A 194 2.81 13.15 -9.40
C ASP A 194 2.98 13.70 -7.97
N GLU A 195 1.92 13.73 -7.17
CA GLU A 195 1.97 14.21 -5.79
C GLU A 195 2.72 13.23 -4.87
N GLU A 196 3.90 13.66 -4.40
CA GLU A 196 4.73 12.93 -3.43
C GLU A 196 4.42 13.32 -1.99
N ILE A 197 3.89 12.38 -1.22
CA ILE A 197 3.43 12.61 0.16
C ILE A 197 4.27 11.87 1.20
N THR A 198 5.23 11.05 0.78
CA THR A 198 5.99 10.14 1.64
C THR A 198 7.48 10.46 1.68
N VAL A 199 8.14 10.52 0.52
CA VAL A 199 9.60 10.58 0.39
C VAL A 199 9.98 11.93 -0.21
N SER A 200 9.96 12.96 0.63
CA SER A 200 10.21 14.35 0.23
C SER A 200 10.89 15.13 1.35
N GLN A 201 11.64 16.16 0.97
CA GLN A 201 12.27 17.11 1.90
C GLN A 201 11.26 17.94 2.69
N LEU A 202 10.00 17.99 2.22
CA LEU A 202 8.91 18.71 2.88
C LEU A 202 8.14 17.82 3.87
N VAL A 203 8.40 16.51 3.88
CA VAL A 203 7.63 15.55 4.64
C VAL A 203 8.33 15.25 5.98
N PRO A 204 7.76 15.63 7.14
CA PRO A 204 8.45 15.55 8.43
C PRO A 204 8.83 14.13 8.86
N TRP A 205 7.97 13.13 8.63
CA TRP A 205 8.26 11.76 9.05
C TRP A 205 9.50 11.19 8.37
N TYR A 206 9.70 11.54 7.10
CA TYR A 206 10.83 11.11 6.29
C TYR A 206 12.09 11.87 6.68
N THR A 207 12.03 13.21 6.77
CA THR A 207 13.21 14.04 7.06
C THR A 207 13.76 13.83 8.48
N THR A 208 12.89 13.71 9.48
CA THR A 208 13.30 13.42 10.87
C THR A 208 13.88 12.02 10.99
N GLY A 209 13.28 11.03 10.34
CA GLY A 209 13.83 9.69 10.26
C GLY A 209 15.17 9.63 9.52
N LEU A 210 15.31 10.36 8.40
CA LEU A 210 16.56 10.46 7.65
C LEU A 210 17.69 11.04 8.50
N ARG A 211 17.43 12.07 9.32
CA ARG A 211 18.41 12.61 10.26
C ARG A 211 18.81 11.59 11.32
N ALA A 212 17.85 10.83 11.85
CA ALA A 212 18.15 9.74 12.78
C ALA A 212 19.05 8.68 12.13
N ILE A 213 18.75 8.25 10.89
CA ILE A 213 19.59 7.29 10.16
C ILE A 213 20.98 7.88 9.88
N ARG A 214 21.07 9.16 9.49
CA ARG A 214 22.35 9.83 9.30
C ARG A 214 23.19 9.88 10.58
N ALA A 215 22.58 10.20 11.73
CA ALA A 215 23.27 10.21 13.01
C ALA A 215 23.82 8.81 13.36
N LEU A 216 23.02 7.76 13.11
CA LEU A 216 23.45 6.38 13.32
C LEU A 216 24.60 5.98 12.38
N VAL A 217 24.52 6.32 11.08
CA VAL A 217 25.62 6.09 10.12
C VAL A 217 26.89 6.78 10.59
N THR A 218 26.83 8.06 10.95
CA THR A 218 27.99 8.82 11.45
C THR A 218 28.58 8.17 12.70
N SER A 219 27.75 7.77 13.67
CA SER A 219 28.22 7.12 14.91
C SER A 219 28.99 5.81 14.65
N GLN A 220 28.57 5.01 13.66
CA GLN A 220 29.26 3.76 13.28
C GLN A 220 30.59 4.01 12.56
N LEU A 221 30.75 5.19 11.97
CA LEU A 221 31.98 5.59 11.27
C LEU A 221 32.99 6.31 12.16
N GLU A 222 32.65 6.67 13.40
CA GLU A 222 33.56 7.42 14.31
C GLU A 222 34.87 6.70 14.58
N ALA A 223 34.83 5.36 14.66
CA ALA A 223 36.00 4.52 14.89
C ALA A 223 36.78 4.18 13.60
N GLN A 224 36.28 4.58 12.43
CA GLN A 224 36.91 4.29 11.13
C GLN A 224 38.01 5.30 10.79
N PRO A 225 39.00 4.93 9.97
CA PRO A 225 40.00 5.88 9.45
C PRO A 225 39.32 7.06 8.75
N THR A 226 39.86 8.27 8.92
CA THR A 226 39.30 9.52 8.37
C THR A 226 38.93 9.42 6.89
N PHE A 227 39.82 8.84 6.07
CA PHE A 227 39.58 8.67 4.64
C PHE A 227 38.36 7.77 4.34
N VAL A 228 38.18 6.67 5.09
CA VAL A 228 37.04 5.76 4.94
C VAL A 228 35.75 6.47 5.32
N ARG A 229 35.76 7.17 6.47
CA ARG A 229 34.61 7.95 6.94
C ARG A 229 34.19 9.00 5.92
N GLU A 230 35.10 9.86 5.48
CA GLU A 230 34.81 10.94 4.52
C GLU A 230 34.29 10.39 3.18
N THR A 231 34.86 9.27 2.71
CA THR A 231 34.43 8.62 1.47
C THR A 231 33.00 8.10 1.58
N ILE A 232 32.67 7.38 2.67
CA ILE A 232 31.33 6.82 2.88
C ILE A 232 30.31 7.95 3.09
N GLU A 233 30.64 8.99 3.86
CA GLU A 233 29.76 10.14 4.09
C GLU A 233 29.45 10.88 2.78
N ALA A 234 30.45 11.09 1.92
CA ALA A 234 30.24 11.69 0.60
C ALA A 234 29.30 10.83 -0.28
N ARG A 235 29.55 9.51 -0.33
CA ARG A 235 28.67 8.58 -1.06
C ARG A 235 27.25 8.57 -0.51
N PHE A 236 27.08 8.65 0.81
CA PHE A 236 25.76 8.68 1.45
C PHE A 236 24.99 9.93 1.07
N VAL A 237 25.62 11.10 1.06
CA VAL A 237 25.00 12.36 0.63
C VAL A 237 24.54 12.26 -0.84
N THR A 238 25.40 11.76 -1.73
CA THR A 238 25.04 11.56 -3.14
C THR A 238 23.88 10.58 -3.30
N ALA A 239 23.90 9.47 -2.56
CA ALA A 239 22.86 8.44 -2.63
C ALA A 239 21.52 8.93 -2.08
N ILE A 240 21.50 9.74 -1.01
CA ILE A 240 20.27 10.39 -0.53
C ILE A 240 19.70 11.34 -1.58
N ALA A 241 20.56 12.13 -2.24
CA ALA A 241 20.12 13.07 -3.25
C ALA A 241 19.45 12.37 -4.45
N SER A 242 19.92 11.18 -4.83
CA SER A 242 19.33 10.42 -5.94
C SER A 242 17.98 9.77 -5.61
N VAL A 243 17.72 9.41 -4.34
CA VAL A 243 16.46 8.78 -3.90
C VAL A 243 15.22 9.57 -4.32
N TYR A 244 15.25 10.90 -4.23
CA TYR A 244 14.11 11.74 -4.62
C TYR A 244 13.76 11.62 -6.10
N GLY A 245 14.74 11.32 -6.97
CA GLY A 245 14.51 11.09 -8.39
C GLY A 245 14.01 9.68 -8.70
N MET A 246 14.47 8.67 -7.94
CA MET A 246 14.15 7.25 -8.17
C MET A 246 12.64 6.95 -8.08
N ILE A 247 11.93 7.70 -7.24
CA ILE A 247 10.51 7.49 -6.91
C ILE A 247 9.53 8.29 -7.80
N ASN A 248 10.04 9.07 -8.75
CA ASN A 248 9.24 9.83 -9.70
C ASN A 248 9.00 8.99 -10.97
N SER A 249 8.14 9.51 -11.85
CA SER A 249 8.07 9.02 -13.23
C SER A 249 9.45 9.08 -13.89
N SER A 250 9.79 8.03 -14.62
CA SER A 250 11.07 7.88 -15.29
C SER A 250 10.93 8.09 -16.79
N THR A 251 11.86 8.82 -17.39
CA THR A 251 12.04 8.85 -18.84
C THR A 251 12.97 7.75 -19.34
N LYS A 252 13.65 7.05 -18.43
CA LYS A 252 14.60 5.96 -18.71
C LYS A 252 13.96 4.59 -18.63
N TYR A 253 13.03 4.41 -17.69
CA TYR A 253 12.35 3.14 -17.43
C TYR A 253 10.86 3.29 -17.63
N TRP A 254 10.21 2.19 -18.01
CA TRP A 254 8.76 2.10 -18.08
C TRP A 254 8.13 2.37 -16.73
N ASN A 255 7.00 3.06 -16.75
CA ASN A 255 6.24 3.40 -15.56
C ASN A 255 4.93 2.65 -15.55
N VAL A 256 4.43 2.36 -14.36
CA VAL A 256 3.11 1.77 -14.11
C VAL A 256 2.50 2.45 -12.89
N LEU A 257 1.23 2.17 -12.60
CA LEU A 257 0.68 2.51 -11.29
C LEU A 257 1.35 1.65 -10.20
N CYS A 258 2.28 2.25 -9.47
CA CYS A 258 2.89 1.66 -8.29
C CYS A 258 2.09 2.06 -7.04
N HIS A 259 1.90 1.12 -6.12
CA HIS A 259 1.21 1.31 -4.84
C HIS A 259 2.09 2.04 -3.81
N ARG A 260 3.38 1.69 -3.73
CA ARG A 260 4.41 2.29 -2.85
C ARG A 260 4.18 2.19 -1.34
N ASP A 261 3.34 1.24 -0.91
CA ASP A 261 3.14 0.95 0.52
C ASP A 261 2.68 -0.51 0.72
N ILE A 262 3.29 -1.44 -0.03
CA ILE A 262 2.96 -2.87 0.05
C ILE A 262 3.82 -3.52 1.15
N TRP A 263 3.24 -3.58 2.34
CA TRP A 263 3.77 -4.33 3.47
C TRP A 263 2.64 -5.11 4.15
N ARG A 264 2.97 -6.11 4.97
CA ARG A 264 1.99 -7.01 5.63
C ARG A 264 0.77 -6.33 6.28
N GLY A 265 0.88 -5.05 6.68
CA GLY A 265 -0.21 -4.27 7.28
C GLY A 265 -1.26 -3.79 6.29
N ASN A 266 -0.92 -3.70 5.01
CA ASN A 266 -1.78 -3.22 3.92
C ASN A 266 -2.15 -4.32 2.93
N VAL A 267 -1.92 -5.59 3.31
CA VAL A 267 -2.10 -6.75 2.44
C VAL A 267 -3.03 -7.75 3.13
N PHE A 268 -4.21 -7.92 2.55
CA PHE A 268 -5.22 -8.87 2.99
C PHE A 268 -5.13 -10.15 2.19
N PHE A 269 -5.00 -11.29 2.87
CA PHE A 269 -4.88 -12.61 2.27
C PHE A 269 -6.19 -13.36 2.38
N SER A 270 -6.57 -14.08 1.33
CA SER A 270 -7.72 -14.99 1.40
C SER A 270 -7.51 -16.05 2.46
N ASP A 271 -8.53 -16.22 3.28
CA ASP A 271 -8.68 -17.35 4.18
C ASP A 271 -9.31 -18.51 3.38
N ASN A 272 -8.52 -19.56 3.17
CA ASN A 272 -8.95 -20.78 2.48
C ASN A 272 -10.10 -21.49 3.23
N THR A 273 -10.49 -21.07 4.43
CA THR A 273 -11.58 -21.67 5.21
C THR A 273 -12.97 -21.06 4.93
N VAL A 274 -13.04 -19.87 4.32
CA VAL A 274 -14.31 -19.13 4.08
C VAL A 274 -14.67 -19.06 2.58
N ALA A 275 -13.74 -19.39 1.68
CA ALA A 275 -13.92 -19.18 0.25
C ALA A 275 -15.05 -20.03 -0.38
N THR A 276 -16.17 -19.38 -0.68
CA THR A 276 -17.21 -19.89 -1.58
C THR A 276 -16.70 -19.86 -3.03
N SER A 277 -16.32 -21.03 -3.55
CA SER A 277 -16.40 -21.47 -4.96
C SER A 277 -15.80 -20.63 -6.11
N SER A 278 -15.11 -19.50 -5.91
CA SER A 278 -14.42 -18.80 -7.02
C SER A 278 -13.14 -18.03 -6.66
N ALA A 279 -12.66 -18.08 -5.41
CA ALA A 279 -11.46 -17.35 -5.03
C ALA A 279 -10.19 -18.09 -5.52
N ASN A 280 -9.54 -17.48 -6.52
CA ASN A 280 -8.26 -17.86 -7.09
C ASN A 280 -7.21 -18.12 -5.97
N GLU A 281 -6.38 -19.15 -6.13
CA GLU A 281 -5.34 -19.62 -5.18
C GLU A 281 -4.37 -18.50 -4.73
N TYR A 282 -4.26 -17.45 -5.54
CA TYR A 282 -3.41 -16.28 -5.33
C TYR A 282 -4.13 -15.04 -4.79
N SER A 283 -5.38 -15.15 -4.32
CA SER A 283 -6.16 -13.95 -4.00
C SER A 283 -5.60 -13.20 -2.79
N VAL A 284 -5.13 -11.99 -3.09
CA VAL A 284 -4.57 -11.00 -2.16
C VAL A 284 -5.17 -9.65 -2.55
N MET A 285 -5.54 -8.85 -1.56
CA MET A 285 -6.07 -7.51 -1.78
C MET A 285 -5.11 -6.50 -1.17
N PHE A 286 -4.70 -5.52 -1.97
CA PHE A 286 -3.99 -4.35 -1.50
C PHE A 286 -4.99 -3.26 -1.10
N VAL A 287 -4.67 -2.54 -0.02
CA VAL A 287 -5.45 -1.42 0.49
C VAL A 287 -4.53 -0.22 0.75
N ASP A 288 -5.10 0.96 0.94
CA ASP A 288 -4.37 2.22 1.20
C ASP A 288 -3.51 2.73 0.02
N TYR A 289 -4.18 3.06 -1.09
CA TYR A 289 -3.55 3.58 -2.33
C TYR A 289 -3.11 5.07 -2.25
N GLN A 290 -3.10 5.66 -1.06
CA GLN A 290 -2.77 7.08 -0.85
C GLN A 290 -1.35 7.46 -1.33
N THR A 291 -0.41 6.52 -1.23
CA THR A 291 1.01 6.71 -1.62
C THR A 291 1.27 6.40 -3.09
N ALA A 292 0.24 5.97 -3.83
CA ALA A 292 0.38 5.49 -5.19
C ALA A 292 0.91 6.59 -6.14
N ARG A 293 1.76 6.18 -7.08
CA ARG A 293 2.38 7.06 -8.08
C ARG A 293 2.61 6.33 -9.40
N TYR A 294 2.72 7.11 -10.46
CA TYR A 294 3.16 6.63 -11.77
C TYR A 294 4.69 6.64 -11.81
N CYS A 295 5.32 5.48 -11.63
CA CYS A 295 6.77 5.35 -11.54
C CYS A 295 7.21 3.92 -11.93
N PRO A 296 8.53 3.63 -11.99
CA PRO A 296 8.98 2.32 -12.42
C PRO A 296 8.53 1.16 -11.53
N PRO A 297 8.14 0.00 -12.10
CA PRO A 297 7.63 -1.15 -11.33
C PRO A 297 8.62 -1.72 -10.31
N ALA A 298 9.92 -1.46 -10.51
CA ALA A 298 10.98 -1.80 -9.57
C ALA A 298 10.78 -1.18 -8.18
N ILE A 299 10.10 -0.04 -8.07
CA ILE A 299 9.83 0.62 -6.80
C ILE A 299 8.95 -0.26 -5.90
N ASP A 300 7.84 -0.80 -6.41
CA ASP A 300 6.99 -1.69 -5.61
C ASP A 300 7.68 -3.00 -5.25
N LEU A 301 8.52 -3.54 -6.13
CA LEU A 301 9.35 -4.70 -5.81
C LEU A 301 10.33 -4.40 -4.67
N ILE A 302 10.92 -3.21 -4.65
CA ILE A 302 11.75 -2.74 -3.54
C ILE A 302 10.93 -2.65 -2.26
N TYR A 303 9.74 -2.03 -2.29
CA TYR A 303 8.86 -1.99 -1.11
C TYR A 303 8.57 -3.39 -0.59
N ILE A 304 8.12 -4.31 -1.45
CA ILE A 304 7.78 -5.67 -1.06
C ILE A 304 8.98 -6.38 -0.43
N LEU A 305 10.11 -6.43 -1.14
CA LEU A 305 11.28 -7.22 -0.71
C LEU A 305 11.98 -6.61 0.50
N PHE A 306 11.96 -5.28 0.66
CA PHE A 306 12.64 -4.63 1.78
C PHE A 306 11.76 -4.55 3.03
N MET A 307 10.45 -4.41 2.89
CA MET A 307 9.53 -4.27 4.03
C MET A 307 9.01 -5.61 4.56
N ASN A 308 9.06 -6.69 3.76
CA ASN A 308 8.46 -7.98 4.13
C ASN A 308 9.44 -9.15 4.24
N LEU A 309 10.74 -8.93 4.05
CA LEU A 309 11.78 -9.97 4.23
C LEU A 309 12.86 -9.51 5.18
N ASP A 310 13.54 -10.44 5.85
CA ASP A 310 14.81 -10.17 6.49
C ASP A 310 15.95 -10.10 5.46
N LYS A 311 17.12 -9.61 5.89
CA LYS A 311 18.30 -9.47 5.03
C LYS A 311 18.75 -10.80 4.41
N ALA A 312 18.78 -11.87 5.21
CA ALA A 312 19.31 -13.16 4.79
C ALA A 312 18.40 -13.79 3.72
N THR A 313 17.09 -13.80 3.97
CA THR A 313 16.08 -14.29 3.02
C THR A 313 16.09 -13.46 1.74
N ARG A 314 16.15 -12.12 1.84
CA ARG A 314 16.24 -11.24 0.67
C ARG A 314 17.48 -11.55 -0.17
N LYS A 315 18.68 -11.64 0.43
CA LYS A 315 19.92 -11.96 -0.32
C LYS A 315 19.88 -13.34 -0.97
N ALA A 316 19.23 -14.31 -0.33
CA ALA A 316 19.17 -15.68 -0.84
C ALA A 316 18.17 -15.84 -1.99
N GLU A 317 17.05 -15.11 -1.96
CA GLU A 317 15.90 -15.38 -2.83
C GLU A 317 15.48 -14.22 -3.74
N GLU A 318 16.11 -13.03 -3.66
CA GLU A 318 15.69 -11.85 -4.44
C GLU A 318 15.59 -12.12 -5.95
N MET A 319 16.56 -12.82 -6.54
CA MET A 319 16.53 -13.16 -7.97
C MET A 319 15.35 -14.07 -8.33
N GLU A 320 15.01 -15.02 -7.45
CA GLU A 320 13.87 -15.91 -7.66
C GLU A 320 12.56 -15.12 -7.60
N TYR A 321 12.44 -14.19 -6.65
CA TYR A 321 11.24 -13.35 -6.52
C TYR A 321 11.06 -12.38 -7.68
N LEU A 322 12.14 -11.76 -8.15
CA LEU A 322 12.10 -10.87 -9.32
C LEU A 322 11.70 -11.63 -10.58
N ARG A 323 12.28 -12.83 -10.79
CA ARG A 323 11.92 -13.70 -11.91
C ARG A 323 10.46 -14.12 -11.82
N PHE A 324 10.02 -14.59 -10.66
CA PHE A 324 8.64 -15.00 -10.42
C PHE A 324 7.64 -13.88 -10.73
N TYR A 325 7.90 -12.66 -10.27
CA TYR A 325 7.07 -11.50 -10.61
C TYR A 325 7.05 -11.25 -12.12
N TYR A 326 8.22 -11.25 -12.77
CA TYR A 326 8.32 -10.91 -14.18
C TYR A 326 7.63 -11.94 -15.09
N ASP A 327 7.77 -13.23 -14.80
CA ASP A 327 7.13 -14.30 -15.58
C ASP A 327 5.59 -14.17 -15.56
N TYR A 328 5.00 -13.77 -14.42
CA TYR A 328 3.57 -13.49 -14.33
C TYR A 328 3.17 -12.17 -14.99
N LEU A 329 4.01 -11.13 -14.91
CA LEU A 329 3.76 -9.87 -15.61
C LEU A 329 3.71 -10.11 -17.12
N GLU A 330 4.70 -10.82 -17.65
CA GLU A 330 4.78 -11.19 -19.07
C GLU A 330 3.54 -11.98 -19.48
N SER A 331 3.18 -13.01 -18.70
CA SER A 331 1.98 -13.82 -18.95
C SER A 331 0.69 -12.98 -18.95
N ASP A 332 0.54 -12.05 -18.01
CA ASP A 332 -0.65 -11.21 -17.91
C ASP A 332 -0.70 -10.14 -19.01
N CYS A 333 0.45 -9.61 -19.46
CA CYS A 333 0.55 -8.76 -20.64
C CYS A 333 0.10 -9.54 -21.89
N VAL A 334 0.64 -10.73 -22.13
CA VAL A 334 0.24 -11.56 -23.28
C VAL A 334 -1.26 -11.89 -23.24
N ALA A 335 -1.81 -12.19 -22.06
CA ALA A 335 -3.25 -12.42 -21.89
C ALA A 335 -4.11 -11.18 -22.21
N ASN A 336 -3.56 -9.98 -22.09
CA ASN A 336 -4.20 -8.72 -22.47
C ASN A 336 -3.91 -8.29 -23.93
N GLY A 337 -3.38 -9.20 -24.76
CA GLY A 337 -3.24 -8.99 -26.20
C GLY A 337 -1.91 -8.39 -26.66
N PHE A 338 -0.89 -8.36 -25.80
CA PHE A 338 0.48 -8.08 -26.22
C PHE A 338 1.04 -9.29 -26.98
N GLU A 339 1.77 -9.05 -28.07
CA GLU A 339 2.68 -10.07 -28.59
C GLU A 339 3.83 -10.28 -27.60
N GLN A 340 4.42 -11.48 -27.54
CA GLN A 340 5.51 -11.74 -26.59
C GLN A 340 6.71 -10.82 -26.82
N THR A 341 6.96 -10.41 -28.07
CA THR A 341 8.01 -9.46 -28.43
C THR A 341 7.69 -8.01 -28.06
N ASP A 342 6.43 -7.72 -27.75
CA ASP A 342 5.91 -6.36 -27.52
C ASP A 342 5.70 -6.06 -26.04
N VAL A 343 6.05 -7.00 -25.15
CA VAL A 343 6.04 -6.76 -23.70
C VAL A 343 6.98 -5.58 -23.41
N PRO A 344 6.50 -4.50 -22.73
CA PRO A 344 7.17 -3.20 -22.74
C PRO A 344 8.65 -3.20 -22.30
N PHE A 345 9.04 -4.07 -21.38
CA PHE A 345 10.42 -4.19 -20.91
C PHE A 345 10.83 -5.64 -20.68
N SER A 346 12.12 -5.93 -20.86
CA SER A 346 12.70 -7.25 -20.61
C SER A 346 12.96 -7.50 -19.11
N PHE A 347 13.18 -8.76 -18.73
CA PHE A 347 13.66 -9.06 -17.37
C PHE A 347 14.97 -8.33 -17.04
N SER A 348 15.85 -8.16 -18.03
CA SER A 348 17.12 -7.43 -17.86
C SER A 348 16.89 -5.94 -17.54
N ASP A 349 15.92 -5.31 -18.18
CA ASP A 349 15.55 -3.91 -17.92
C ASP A 349 14.96 -3.73 -16.51
N LEU A 350 14.12 -4.67 -16.08
CA LEU A 350 13.61 -4.73 -14.71
C LEU A 350 14.76 -4.84 -13.70
N MET A 351 15.69 -5.77 -13.94
CA MET A 351 16.84 -5.97 -13.06
C MET A 351 17.71 -4.72 -12.99
N THR A 352 17.93 -4.04 -14.12
CA THR A 352 18.73 -2.82 -14.18
C THR A 352 18.11 -1.72 -13.31
N SER A 353 16.80 -1.47 -13.43
CA SER A 353 16.11 -0.48 -12.59
C SER A 353 16.06 -0.88 -11.11
N TYR A 354 15.76 -2.15 -10.80
CA TYR A 354 15.75 -2.67 -9.42
C TYR A 354 17.11 -2.47 -8.73
N TRP A 355 18.20 -2.77 -9.42
CA TRP A 355 19.54 -2.56 -8.89
C TRP A 355 19.90 -1.09 -8.75
N GLU A 356 19.53 -0.24 -9.70
CA GLU A 356 19.75 1.20 -9.60
C GLU A 356 19.06 1.79 -8.36
N PHE A 357 17.85 1.32 -8.06
CA PHE A 357 17.01 1.84 -6.99
C PHE A 357 17.23 1.17 -5.63
N GLN A 358 18.08 0.16 -5.52
CA GLN A 358 18.23 -0.65 -4.30
C GLN A 358 18.57 0.17 -3.04
N PHE A 359 19.30 1.29 -3.18
CA PHE A 359 19.61 2.17 -2.04
C PHE A 359 18.34 2.77 -1.42
N PHE A 360 17.33 3.10 -2.23
CA PHE A 360 16.05 3.58 -1.74
C PHE A 360 15.42 2.56 -0.78
N GLY A 361 15.44 1.27 -1.11
CA GLY A 361 14.93 0.21 -0.24
C GLY A 361 15.64 0.14 1.10
N LEU A 362 16.98 0.22 1.09
CA LEU A 362 17.79 0.22 2.31
C LEU A 362 17.45 1.41 3.21
N LEU A 363 17.40 2.61 2.63
CA LEU A 363 17.14 3.83 3.36
C LEU A 363 15.70 3.89 3.88
N TYR A 364 14.73 3.58 3.04
CA TYR A 364 13.31 3.60 3.40
C TYR A 364 13.02 2.62 4.53
N ARG A 365 13.51 1.38 4.43
CA ARG A 365 13.35 0.38 5.49
C ARG A 365 13.94 0.86 6.81
N ALA A 366 15.15 1.43 6.80
CA ALA A 366 15.79 1.94 8.00
C ALA A 366 14.95 3.06 8.64
N ILE A 367 14.47 4.01 7.83
CA ILE A 367 13.60 5.11 8.28
C ILE A 367 12.28 4.58 8.85
N ALA A 368 11.57 3.71 8.11
CA ALA A 368 10.29 3.14 8.51
C ALA A 368 10.41 2.34 9.81
N SER A 369 11.53 1.65 10.01
CA SER A 369 11.80 0.86 11.22
C SER A 369 11.86 1.71 12.49
N THR A 370 12.21 3.01 12.38
CA THR A 370 12.14 3.94 13.52
C THR A 370 10.71 4.23 13.99
N ILE A 371 9.69 3.77 13.26
CA ILE A 371 8.27 3.90 13.57
C ILE A 371 7.62 2.52 13.75
N LEU A 372 7.89 1.58 12.85
CA LEU A 372 7.20 0.30 12.81
C LEU A 372 7.75 -0.72 13.83
N ASN A 373 9.00 -0.57 14.26
CA ASN A 373 9.68 -1.53 15.14
C ASN A 373 9.94 -0.96 16.56
N VAL A 374 9.22 0.09 16.94
CA VAL A 374 9.25 0.67 18.28
C VAL A 374 7.94 0.38 19.03
N PRO A 375 7.89 0.48 20.37
CA PRO A 375 6.66 0.26 21.12
C PRO A 375 5.50 1.12 20.61
N ARG A 376 4.34 0.52 20.29
CA ARG A 376 3.22 1.27 19.70
C ARG A 376 2.75 2.47 20.54
N ALA A 377 2.89 2.39 21.87
CA ALA A 377 2.53 3.45 22.79
C ALA A 377 3.32 4.76 22.61
N ILE A 378 4.50 4.72 21.99
CA ILE A 378 5.31 5.92 21.74
C ILE A 378 5.05 6.55 20.38
N VAL A 379 4.47 5.81 19.44
CA VAL A 379 4.20 6.26 18.07
C VAL A 379 2.97 7.16 18.07
N THR A 380 3.23 8.45 18.26
CA THR A 380 2.23 9.52 18.25
C THR A 380 2.44 10.42 17.04
N ASN A 381 1.45 11.24 16.68
CA ASN A 381 1.66 12.29 15.65
C ASN A 381 2.85 13.18 16.00
N PHE A 382 3.05 13.50 17.29
CA PHE A 382 4.23 14.23 17.74
C PHE A 382 5.53 13.48 17.41
N TYR A 383 5.64 12.21 17.81
CA TYR A 383 6.83 11.38 17.50
C TYR A 383 7.13 11.27 16.00
N VAL A 384 6.09 11.19 15.17
CA VAL A 384 6.23 11.03 13.72
C VAL A 384 6.61 12.35 13.04
N HIS A 385 6.12 13.50 13.50
CA HIS A 385 6.25 14.79 12.81
C HIS A 385 7.29 15.75 13.41
N VAL A 386 7.92 15.42 14.53
CA VAL A 386 8.99 16.23 15.14
C VAL A 386 10.34 15.52 15.11
N GLU A 387 11.42 16.27 15.37
CA GLU A 387 12.77 15.71 15.42
C GLU A 387 12.84 14.56 16.44
N ARG A 388 13.20 13.37 15.94
CA ARG A 388 13.16 12.12 16.73
C ARG A 388 14.51 11.41 16.87
N THR A 389 15.61 12.03 16.44
CA THR A 389 16.95 11.43 16.54
C THR A 389 17.28 10.99 17.97
N ASP A 390 17.14 11.88 18.96
CA ASP A 390 17.43 11.57 20.37
C ASP A 390 16.51 10.48 20.93
N ALA A 391 15.23 10.47 20.51
CA ALA A 391 14.28 9.44 20.91
C ALA A 391 14.68 8.07 20.36
N VAL A 392 15.10 7.99 19.08
CA VAL A 392 15.60 6.76 18.46
C VAL A 392 16.86 6.27 19.19
N LEU A 393 17.82 7.16 19.47
CA LEU A 393 19.05 6.81 20.20
C LEU A 393 18.75 6.29 21.61
N LYS A 394 17.81 6.94 22.32
CA LYS A 394 17.35 6.50 23.64
C LYS A 394 16.68 5.12 23.56
N LEU A 395 15.81 4.89 22.58
CA LEU A 395 15.18 3.58 22.40
C LEU A 395 16.20 2.50 22.08
N MET A 396 17.23 2.79 21.30
CA MET A 396 18.33 1.84 21.11
C MET A 396 19.08 1.59 22.42
N ALA A 397 19.26 2.60 23.28
CA ALA A 397 19.84 2.42 24.60
C ALA A 397 18.98 1.51 25.51
N ASP A 398 17.67 1.71 25.49
CA ASP A 398 16.72 1.08 26.42
C ASP A 398 16.20 -0.29 25.92
N CYS A 399 16.21 -0.55 24.61
CA CYS A 399 15.63 -1.75 23.99
C CYS A 399 16.68 -2.53 23.16
N PRO A 400 17.26 -3.63 23.70
CA PRO A 400 18.29 -4.41 23.01
C PRO A 400 17.88 -4.96 21.64
N ASP A 401 16.63 -5.44 21.50
CA ASP A 401 16.13 -5.98 20.24
C ASP A 401 16.02 -4.89 19.16
N PHE A 402 15.53 -3.71 19.53
CA PHE A 402 15.48 -2.56 18.63
C PHE A 402 16.89 -2.09 18.24
N ARG A 403 17.84 -2.06 19.19
CA ARG A 403 19.24 -1.74 18.91
C ARG A 403 19.85 -2.70 17.90
N LYS A 404 19.69 -4.01 18.12
CA LYS A 404 20.21 -5.05 17.23
C LYS A 404 19.62 -4.87 15.83
N TYR A 405 18.30 -4.73 15.75
CA TYR A 405 17.60 -4.55 14.49
C TYR A 405 18.10 -3.29 13.74
N MET A 406 18.17 -2.13 14.39
CA MET A 406 18.70 -0.90 13.78
C MET A 406 20.16 -1.03 13.37
N ALA A 407 21.01 -1.68 14.17
CA ALA A 407 22.41 -1.90 13.82
C ALA A 407 22.56 -2.74 12.54
N GLU A 408 21.71 -3.75 12.35
CA GLU A 408 21.67 -4.54 11.11
C GLU A 408 21.29 -3.67 9.90
N GLN A 409 20.28 -2.79 10.03
CA GLN A 409 19.89 -1.85 8.96
C GLN A 409 21.05 -0.93 8.55
N ILE A 410 21.74 -0.35 9.54
CA ILE A 410 22.85 0.57 9.31
C ILE A 410 24.05 -0.16 8.69
N CYS A 411 24.31 -1.40 9.13
CA CYS A 411 25.33 -2.25 8.53
C CYS A 411 25.05 -2.50 7.03
N ASP A 412 23.80 -2.74 6.63
CA ASP A 412 23.44 -2.92 5.22
C ASP A 412 23.69 -1.67 4.39
N ILE A 413 23.33 -0.50 4.92
CA ILE A 413 23.60 0.80 4.29
C ILE A 413 25.11 1.00 4.12
N LEU A 414 25.89 0.76 5.16
CA LEU A 414 27.35 0.89 5.11
C LEU A 414 27.99 -0.08 4.14
N GLN A 415 27.53 -1.34 4.07
CA GLN A 415 28.00 -2.32 3.10
C GLN A 415 27.75 -1.85 1.67
N PHE A 416 26.53 -1.40 1.37
CA PHE A 416 26.16 -0.87 0.05
C PHE A 416 27.01 0.34 -0.35
N LEU A 417 27.33 1.23 0.60
CA LEU A 417 28.15 2.41 0.34
C LEU A 417 29.65 2.10 0.25
N SER A 418 30.11 1.01 0.88
CA SER A 418 31.51 0.62 0.95
C SER A 418 31.94 -0.22 -0.25
N GLU A 419 31.04 -1.07 -0.75
CA GLU A 419 31.21 -1.70 -2.05
C GLU A 419 31.43 -0.54 -3.05
N GLU A 420 32.64 -0.44 -3.62
CA GLU A 420 32.82 0.30 -4.87
C GLU A 420 31.68 -0.14 -5.80
N SER A 421 31.21 0.73 -6.67
CA SER A 421 30.30 0.42 -7.76
C SER A 421 30.87 -0.72 -8.62
N TYR A 422 30.82 -1.94 -8.07
CA TYR A 422 31.39 -3.17 -8.56
C TYR A 422 30.38 -3.62 -9.60
N ASP A 423 30.54 -3.02 -10.77
CA ASP A 423 30.07 -3.48 -12.05
C ASP A 423 28.79 -4.33 -11.92
N ARG A 424 27.66 -3.68 -11.58
CA ARG A 424 26.37 -4.38 -11.39
C ARG A 424 25.90 -5.07 -12.67
N THR A 425 26.50 -4.71 -13.80
CA THR A 425 26.40 -5.34 -15.12
C THR A 425 27.13 -6.69 -15.23
N SER A 426 28.05 -7.03 -14.32
CA SER A 426 28.80 -8.30 -14.32
C SER A 426 28.08 -9.47 -13.62
N ARG A 427 26.88 -9.26 -13.08
CA ARG A 427 26.04 -10.30 -12.45
C ARG A 427 25.04 -10.97 -13.41
N PHE A 428 25.16 -10.73 -14.71
CA PHE A 428 24.27 -11.30 -15.73
C PHE A 428 24.96 -12.40 -16.55
#